data_AF-A0A846C9Z9-F1
#
_entry.id   AF-A0A846C9Z9-F1
#
_cell.length_a   1.000
_cell.length_b   1.000
_cell.length_c   1.000
_cell.angle_alpha   90.00
_cell.angle_beta   90.00
_cell.angle_gamma   90.00
#
_symmetry.space_group_name_H-M   'P 1'
#
loop_
_entity.id
_entity.type
_entity.pdbx_description
1 polymer ?
#
loop_
_entity_poly.entity_id
_entity_poly.type
_entity_poly.pdbx_seq_one_letter_code
_entity_poly.pdbx_strand_id
1 'polypeptide(L)' 'MQTVQLEHLSAEAAQQILDAVPLYVKEAFYRRAAEIEYPIEAVVEMALANFLDSESLSFEDCLLAERLDKING' A
#
# COMPACT_ATOMS: atom_id res chain seq x y z
N MET A 1 31.85 -4.02 4.68
CA MET A 1 30.52 -3.92 4.05
C MET A 1 29.50 -4.10 5.16
N GLN A 2 28.73 -3.06 5.51
CA GLN A 2 27.58 -3.22 6.40
C GLN A 2 26.47 -3.87 5.58
N THR A 3 26.15 -5.11 5.89
CA THR A 3 24.92 -5.75 5.43
C THR A 3 23.77 -5.05 6.14
N VAL A 4 23.09 -4.14 5.47
CA VAL A 4 21.77 -3.70 5.90
C VAL A 4 20.92 -4.97 5.89
N GLN A 5 20.60 -5.51 7.08
CA GLN A 5 19.57 -6.52 7.17
C GLN A 5 18.28 -5.79 6.82
N LEU A 6 17.78 -6.04 5.61
CA LEU A 6 16.46 -5.58 5.20
C LEU A 6 15.47 -6.35 6.08
N GLU A 7 15.06 -5.71 7.17
CA GLU A 7 13.99 -6.21 8.01
C GLU A 7 12.69 -6.08 7.21
N HIS A 8 12.14 -7.23 6.82
CA HIS A 8 10.83 -7.31 6.18
C HIS A 8 9.75 -7.46 7.23
N LEU A 9 8.54 -7.00 6.91
CA LEU A 9 7.35 -7.21 7.71
C LEU A 9 7.10 -8.71 7.90
N SER A 10 6.97 -9.16 9.15
CA SER A 10 6.65 -10.56 9.43
C SER A 10 5.17 -10.85 9.15
N ALA A 11 4.85 -12.14 8.91
CA ALA A 11 3.48 -12.59 8.73
C ALA A 11 2.58 -12.24 9.93
N GLU A 12 3.10 -12.35 11.15
CA GLU A 12 2.38 -12.03 12.38
C GLU A 12 2.08 -10.52 12.47
N ALA A 13 3.06 -9.68 12.15
CA ALA A 13 2.89 -8.23 12.14
C ALA A 13 1.90 -7.79 11.06
N ALA A 14 1.98 -8.38 9.86
CA ALA A 14 1.01 -8.14 8.80
C ALA A 14 -0.41 -8.51 9.22
N GLN A 15 -0.59 -9.65 9.91
CA GLN A 15 -1.90 -10.05 10.41
C GLN A 15 -2.44 -9.08 11.45
N GLN A 16 -1.60 -8.58 12.37
CA GLN A 16 -2.00 -7.57 13.36
C GLN A 16 -2.47 -6.27 12.68
N ILE A 17 -1.77 -5.81 11.65
CA ILE A 17 -2.18 -4.64 10.85
C ILE A 17 -3.53 -4.90 10.19
N LEU A 18 -3.68 -6.06 9.54
CA LEU A 18 -4.91 -6.42 8.86
C LEU A 18 -6.10 -6.53 9.82
N ASP A 19 -5.88 -7.01 11.04
CA ASP A 19 -6.92 -7.10 12.07
C ASP A 19 -7.37 -5.74 12.61
N ALA A 20 -6.54 -4.70 12.45
CA ALA A 20 -6.87 -3.34 12.87
C ALA A 20 -7.61 -2.52 11.80
N VAL A 21 -7.63 -2.95 10.53
CA VAL A 21 -8.30 -2.24 9.44
C VAL A 21 -9.74 -2.74 9.18
N PRO A 22 -10.62 -1.93 8.57
CA PRO A 22 -11.94 -2.36 8.16
C PRO A 22 -11.91 -3.59 7.23
N LEU A 23 -12.97 -4.41 7.29
CA LEU A 23 -13.06 -5.66 6.53
C LEU A 23 -12.80 -5.48 5.02
N TYR A 24 -13.37 -4.43 4.41
CA TYR A 24 -13.21 -4.20 2.97
C TYR A 24 -11.75 -3.92 2.58
N VAL A 25 -10.95 -3.31 3.46
CA VAL A 25 -9.52 -3.06 3.25
C VAL A 25 -8.76 -4.36 3.37
N LYS A 26 -9.04 -5.15 4.41
CA LYS A 26 -8.46 -6.49 4.60
C LYS A 26 -8.70 -7.39 3.39
N GLU A 27 -9.93 -7.45 2.89
CA GLU A 27 -10.29 -8.24 1.70
C GLU A 27 -9.57 -7.75 0.44
N ALA A 28 -9.36 -6.43 0.29
CA ALA A 28 -8.60 -5.88 -0.82
C ALA A 28 -7.14 -6.36 -0.81
N PHE A 29 -6.50 -6.41 0.37
CA PHE A 29 -5.15 -6.96 0.51
C PHE A 29 -5.08 -8.44 0.11
N TYR A 30 -5.97 -9.28 0.63
CA TYR A 30 -5.97 -10.71 0.28
C TYR A 30 -6.28 -10.97 -1.18
N ARG A 31 -7.22 -10.23 -1.77
CA ARG A 31 -7.51 -10.30 -3.21
C ARG A 31 -6.28 -9.94 -4.02
N ARG A 32 -5.60 -8.83 -3.67
CA ARG A 32 -4.39 -8.41 -4.37
C ARG A 32 -3.27 -9.44 -4.24
N ALA A 33 -3.09 -10.01 -3.05
CA ALA A 33 -2.12 -11.08 -2.79
C ALA A 33 -2.39 -12.32 -3.65
N ALA A 34 -3.65 -12.73 -3.78
CA ALA A 34 -4.05 -13.82 -4.66
C ALA A 34 -3.83 -13.50 -6.15
N GLU A 35 -4.15 -12.27 -6.58
CA GLU A 35 -3.99 -11.83 -7.98
C GLU A 35 -2.53 -11.83 -8.46
N ILE A 36 -1.58 -11.50 -7.58
CA ILE A 36 -0.15 -11.44 -7.94
C ILE A 36 0.64 -12.63 -7.42
N GLU A 37 -0.01 -13.56 -6.73
CA GLU A 37 0.58 -14.77 -6.13
C GLU A 37 1.70 -14.48 -5.11
N TYR A 38 1.54 -13.43 -4.30
CA TYR A 38 2.52 -13.02 -3.28
C TYR A 38 2.02 -13.31 -1.87
N PRO A 39 2.92 -13.50 -0.90
CA PRO A 39 2.54 -13.63 0.50
C PRO A 39 1.92 -12.33 1.01
N ILE A 40 0.99 -12.45 1.96
CA ILE A 40 0.16 -11.32 2.40
C ILE A 40 1.02 -10.21 3.04
N GLU A 41 2.05 -10.59 3.80
CA GLU A 41 3.00 -9.68 4.42
C GLU A 41 3.78 -8.83 3.41
N ALA A 42 4.15 -9.41 2.25
CA ALA A 42 4.82 -8.66 1.19
C ALA A 42 3.87 -7.64 0.55
N VAL A 43 2.60 -7.99 0.36
CA VAL A 43 1.61 -7.04 -0.21
C VAL A 43 1.32 -5.89 0.75
N VAL A 44 1.20 -6.19 2.05
CA VAL A 44 1.03 -5.16 3.09
C VAL A 44 2.25 -4.24 3.13
N GLU A 45 3.46 -4.81 3.18
CA GLU A 45 4.71 -4.05 3.16
C GLU A 45 4.83 -3.17 1.91
N MET A 46 4.60 -3.74 0.72
CA MET A 46 4.67 -3.01 -0.55
C MET A 46 3.65 -1.88 -0.62
N ALA A 47 2.43 -2.06 -0.11
CA ALA A 47 1.43 -1.00 -0.10
C ALA A 47 1.84 0.16 0.82
N LEU A 48 2.38 -0.15 2.00
CA LEU A 48 2.88 0.85 2.94
C LEU A 48 4.10 1.59 2.37
N ALA A 49 5.06 0.84 1.81
CA ALA A 49 6.24 1.42 1.18
C ALA A 49 5.86 2.32 0.00
N ASN A 50 4.95 1.87 -0.87
CA ASN A 50 4.45 2.66 -1.98
C ASN A 50 3.72 3.92 -1.52
N PHE A 51 2.95 3.87 -0.43
CA PHE A 51 2.28 5.06 0.10
C PHE A 51 3.26 6.07 0.75
N LEU A 52 4.37 5.58 1.31
CA LEU A 52 5.41 6.43 1.90
C LEU A 52 6.40 6.99 0.87
N ASP A 53 6.35 6.51 -0.37
CA ASP A 53 7.14 7.05 -1.48
C ASP A 53 6.68 8.48 -1.79
N SER A 54 7.64 9.41 -1.95
CA SER A 54 7.36 10.83 -2.20
C SER A 54 6.71 11.09 -3.56
N GLU A 55 6.84 10.14 -4.49
CA GLU A 55 6.22 10.19 -5.82
C GLU A 55 4.84 9.52 -5.83
N SER A 56 4.36 9.02 -4.68
CA SER A 56 3.04 8.40 -4.58
C SER A 56 1.93 9.45 -4.69
N LEU A 57 0.88 9.10 -5.44
CA LEU A 57 -0.28 9.97 -5.60
C LEU A 57 -1.03 10.08 -4.27
N SER A 58 -1.09 11.29 -3.74
CA SER A 58 -1.90 11.63 -2.58
C SER A 58 -3.35 11.94 -2.99
N PHE A 59 -4.25 11.96 -2.01
CA PHE A 59 -5.61 12.47 -2.23
C PHE A 59 -5.63 13.92 -2.73
N GLU A 60 -4.65 14.74 -2.35
CA GLU A 60 -4.54 16.12 -2.81
C GLU A 60 -4.19 16.20 -4.30
N ASP A 61 -3.39 15.25 -4.80
CA ASP A 61 -3.04 15.15 -6.22
C ASP A 61 -4.24 14.80 -7.08
N CYS A 62 -5.12 13.90 -6.60
CA CYS A 62 -6.38 13.58 -7.29
C CYS A 62 -7.29 14.82 -7.40
N LEU A 63 -7.41 15.62 -6.34
CA LEU A 63 -8.23 16.85 -6.35
C LEU A 63 -7.61 17.95 -7.22
N LEU A 64 -6.29 18.01 -7.32
CA LEU A 64 -5.59 18.93 -8.23
C LEU A 64 -5.84 18.54 -9.69
N ALA A 65 -5.76 17.25 -10.04
CA ALA A 65 -6.06 16.76 -11.38
C ALA A 65 -7.50 17.11 -11.80
N GLU A 66 -8.49 16.87 -10.93
CA GLU A 66 -9.89 17.25 -11.18
C GLU A 66 -10.08 18.76 -11.39
N ARG A 67 -9.30 19.61 -10.70
CA ARG A 67 -9.36 21.07 -10.90
C ARG A 67 -8.73 21.50 -12.21
N LEU A 68 -7.62 20.88 -12.62
CA LEU A 68 -6.96 21.17 -13.89
C LEU A 68 -7.82 20.76 -15.08
N ASP A 69 -8.49 19.61 -15.01
CA ASP A 69 -9.44 19.16 -16.03
C ASP A 69 -10.62 20.14 -16.21
N LYS A 70 -11.09 20.76 -15.12
CA LYS A 70 -12.16 21.77 -15.17
C LYS A 70 -11.74 23.14 -15.71
N ILE A 71 -10.45 23.44 -15.72
CA ILE A 71 -9.91 24.72 -16.25
C ILE A 71 -9.56 24.59 -17.73
N ASN A 72 -9.10 23.40 -18.15
CA ASN A 72 -8.64 23.14 -19.52
C ASN A 72 -9.71 22.47 -20.41
N GLY A 73 -10.87 22.11 -19.85
CA GLY A 73 -12.02 21.50 -20.54
C GLY A 73 -13.11 22.48 -20.90
#